data_AF-X1T5S7-F1
#
_entry.id   AF-X1T5S7-F1
#
_cell.length_a   1.000
_cell.length_b   1.000
_cell.length_c   1.000
_cell.angle_alpha   90.00
_cell.angle_beta   90.00
_cell.angle_gamma   90.00
#
_symmetry.space_group_name_H-M   'P 1'
#
loop_
_entity.id
_entity.type
_entity.pdbx_description
1 polymer ?
#
loop_
_entity_poly.entity_id
_entity_poly.type
_entity_poly.pdbx_seq_one_letter_code
_entity_poly.pdbx_strand_id
1 'polypeptide(L)'
;MSFLDRSAKHFLAIKAARQIREEIEKAGLDDLKALADAGKSIIGIYLKGCSPEEKKKIRQDGNALAKLGVTPEMVLEEVAGQNEELGSIMEKRK
;
A
#
# COMPACT_ATOMS: atom_id res chain seq x y z
N MET A 1 14.91 17.61 12.25
CA MET A 1 13.82 16.68 12.63
C MET A 1 14.21 16.00 13.92
N SER A 2 13.29 15.92 14.90
CA SER A 2 13.52 15.20 16.15
C SER A 2 13.36 13.69 15.94
N PHE A 3 13.97 12.87 16.80
CA PHE A 3 13.82 11.41 16.79
C PHE A 3 12.34 10.97 16.85
N LEU A 4 11.54 11.67 17.67
CA LEU A 4 10.09 11.43 17.81
C LEU A 4 9.33 11.64 16.49
N ASP A 5 9.66 12.67 15.72
CA ASP A 5 9.02 12.97 14.44
C ASP A 5 9.34 11.90 13.38
N ARG A 6 10.56 11.37 13.40
CA ARG A 6 10.97 10.25 12.53
C ARG A 6 10.26 8.94 12.92
N SER A 7 10.20 8.64 14.21
CA SER A 7 9.54 7.43 14.72
C SER A 7 8.03 7.44 14.48
N ALA A 8 7.38 8.61 14.58
CA ALA A 8 5.96 8.75 14.27
C ALA A 8 5.65 8.44 12.80
N LYS A 9 6.49 8.91 11.87
CA LYS A 9 6.35 8.61 10.43
C LYS A 9 6.48 7.12 10.13
N HIS A 10 7.50 6.47 10.69
CA HIS A 10 7.66 5.03 10.52
C HIS A 10 6.49 4.25 11.12
N PHE A 11 5.99 4.64 12.30
CA PHE A 11 4.82 4.01 12.88
C PHE A 11 3.57 4.14 11.98
N LEU A 12 3.36 5.31 11.39
CA LEU A 12 2.27 5.54 10.44
C LEU A 12 2.45 4.73 9.15
N ALA A 13 3.68 4.60 8.64
CA ALA A 13 3.99 3.76 7.49
C ALA A 13 3.70 2.28 7.77
N ILE A 14 4.14 1.76 8.92
CA ILE A 14 3.85 0.39 9.39
C ILE A 14 2.34 0.15 9.42
N LYS A 15 1.58 1.10 9.98
CA LYS A 15 0.12 0.97 10.09
C LYS A 15 -0.56 0.98 8.72
N ALA A 16 -0.15 1.87 7.83
CA ALA A 16 -0.68 1.91 6.47
C ALA A 16 -0.34 0.61 5.70
N ALA A 17 0.87 0.10 5.85
CA ALA A 17 1.29 -1.16 5.25
C ALA A 17 0.45 -2.36 5.73
N ARG A 18 0.11 -2.42 7.03
CA ARG A 18 -0.79 -3.46 7.56
C ARG A 18 -2.16 -3.42 6.90
N GLN A 19 -2.75 -2.23 6.75
CA GLN A 19 -4.05 -2.10 6.10
C GLN A 19 -4.02 -2.55 4.65
N ILE A 20 -2.95 -2.20 3.91
CA ILE A 20 -2.77 -2.66 2.53
C ILE A 20 -2.65 -4.19 2.48
N ARG A 21 -1.90 -4.79 3.40
CA ARG A 21 -1.77 -6.25 3.49
C ARG A 21 -3.11 -6.92 3.74
N GLU A 22 -3.91 -6.42 4.68
CA GLU A 22 -5.25 -6.96 4.97
C GLU A 22 -6.18 -6.90 3.76
N GLU A 23 -6.14 -5.81 2.99
CA GLU A 23 -6.94 -5.69 1.75
C GLU A 23 -6.45 -6.65 0.66
N ILE A 24 -5.14 -6.88 0.55
CA ILE A 24 -4.56 -7.88 -0.36
C ILE A 24 -4.95 -9.30 0.07
N GLU A 25 -4.89 -9.62 1.37
CA GLU A 25 -5.30 -10.92 1.90
C GLU A 25 -6.78 -11.20 1.59
N LYS A 26 -7.66 -10.18 1.68
CA LYS A 26 -9.07 -10.29 1.28
C LYS A 26 -9.25 -10.48 -0.23
N ALA A 27 -8.41 -9.83 -1.04
CA ALA A 27 -8.48 -9.90 -2.50
C ALA A 27 -7.88 -11.20 -3.06
N GLY A 28 -6.96 -11.83 -2.34
CA GLY A 28 -6.23 -13.01 -2.78
C GLY A 28 -4.86 -12.67 -3.40
N LEU A 29 -3.81 -13.35 -2.92
CA LEU A 29 -2.45 -13.22 -3.45
C LEU A 29 -2.33 -13.72 -4.90
N ASP A 30 -3.06 -14.77 -5.25
CA ASP A 30 -3.05 -15.34 -6.60
C ASP A 30 -3.65 -14.40 -7.65
N ASP A 31 -4.72 -13.69 -7.31
CA ASP A 31 -5.30 -12.65 -8.17
C ASP A 31 -4.32 -11.50 -8.39
N LEU A 32 -3.58 -11.09 -7.35
CA LEU A 32 -2.50 -10.11 -7.49
C LEU A 32 -1.39 -10.59 -8.43
N LYS A 33 -0.94 -11.84 -8.28
CA LYS A 33 0.08 -12.44 -9.17
C LYS A 33 -0.41 -12.46 -10.62
N ALA A 34 -1.64 -12.88 -10.87
CA ALA A 34 -2.21 -12.92 -12.21
C ALA A 34 -2.33 -11.52 -12.84
N LEU A 35 -2.73 -10.51 -12.05
CA LEU A 35 -2.80 -9.12 -12.52
C LEU A 35 -1.41 -8.54 -12.80
N ALA A 36 -0.43 -8.86 -11.96
CA ALA A 36 0.96 -8.44 -12.15
C ALA A 36 1.57 -9.05 -13.41
N ASP A 37 1.35 -10.36 -13.65
CA ASP A 37 1.83 -11.09 -14.84
C ASP A 37 1.19 -10.55 -16.13
N ALA A 38 -0.12 -10.25 -16.10
CA ALA A 38 -0.83 -9.59 -17.19
C ALA A 38 -0.43 -8.11 -17.41
N GLY A 39 0.53 -7.59 -16.64
CA GLY A 39 1.00 -6.21 -16.70
C GLY A 39 -0.04 -5.17 -16.26
N LYS A 40 -1.17 -5.59 -15.70
CA LYS A 40 -2.29 -4.72 -15.33
C LYS A 40 -2.01 -3.99 -14.02
N SER A 41 -2.46 -2.74 -13.93
CA SER A 41 -2.36 -1.97 -12.69
C SER A 41 -3.38 -2.50 -11.68
N ILE A 42 -2.89 -3.15 -10.62
CA ILE A 42 -3.69 -3.65 -9.50
C ILE A 42 -4.48 -2.50 -8.87
N ILE A 43 -3.82 -1.37 -8.60
CA ILE A 43 -4.44 -0.17 -8.04
C ILE A 43 -5.54 0.36 -8.99
N GLY A 44 -5.27 0.41 -10.30
CA GLY A 44 -6.25 0.88 -11.28
C GLY A 44 -7.50 -0.01 -11.37
N ILE A 45 -7.34 -1.33 -11.20
CA ILE A 45 -8.45 -2.28 -11.19
C ILE A 45 -9.24 -2.18 -9.88
N TYR A 46 -8.53 -2.17 -8.75
CA TYR A 46 -9.15 -2.01 -7.43
C TYR A 46 -9.95 -0.71 -7.33
N LEU A 47 -9.37 0.42 -7.75
CA LEU A 47 -10.07 1.69 -7.80
C LEU A 47 -11.27 1.69 -8.73
N LYS A 48 -11.28 0.91 -9.83
CA LYS A 48 -12.48 0.78 -10.67
C LYS A 48 -13.62 0.06 -9.94
N GLY A 49 -13.31 -0.94 -9.12
CA GLY A 49 -14.28 -1.69 -8.31
C GLY A 49 -14.81 -0.93 -7.10
N CYS A 50 -14.04 0.01 -6.53
CA CYS A 50 -14.47 0.80 -5.38
C CYS A 50 -15.62 1.78 -5.69
N SER A 51 -16.54 1.92 -4.74
CA SER A 51 -17.59 2.93 -4.73
C SER A 51 -17.00 4.35 -4.67
N PRO A 52 -17.75 5.40 -5.06
CA PRO A 52 -17.29 6.79 -4.95
C PRO A 52 -16.90 7.20 -3.52
N GLU A 53 -17.58 6.66 -2.52
CA GLU A 53 -17.30 6.91 -1.09
C GLU A 53 -15.98 6.27 -0.66
N GLU A 54 -15.73 5.03 -1.06
CA GLU A 54 -14.47 4.32 -0.80
C GLU A 54 -13.29 5.03 -1.45
N LYS A 55 -13.43 5.42 -2.73
CA LYS A 55 -12.44 6.24 -3.44
C LYS A 55 -12.13 7.54 -2.70
N LYS A 56 -13.16 8.22 -2.18
CA LYS A 56 -12.99 9.46 -1.43
C LYS A 56 -12.23 9.22 -0.12
N LYS A 57 -12.54 8.15 0.59
CA LYS A 57 -11.86 7.76 1.82
C LYS A 57 -10.38 7.43 1.57
N ILE A 58 -10.09 6.58 0.58
CA ILE A 58 -8.70 6.23 0.18
C ILE A 58 -7.90 7.51 -0.13
N ARG A 59 -8.49 8.46 -0.85
CA ARG A 59 -7.84 9.74 -1.17
C ARG A 59 -7.62 10.61 0.06
N GLN A 60 -8.58 10.64 0.99
CA GLN A 60 -8.46 11.40 2.24
C GLN A 60 -7.36 10.82 3.13
N ASP A 61 -7.33 9.50 3.30
CA ASP A 61 -6.33 8.80 4.11
C ASP A 61 -4.92 8.99 3.52
N GLY A 62 -4.77 8.84 2.20
CA GLY A 62 -3.50 9.10 1.51
C GLY A 62 -3.02 10.55 1.66
N ASN A 63 -3.93 11.53 1.53
CA ASN A 63 -3.61 12.95 1.76
C ASN A 63 -3.21 13.24 3.21
N ALA A 64 -3.80 12.56 4.19
CA ALA A 64 -3.43 12.70 5.60
C ALA A 64 -2.02 12.16 5.84
N LEU A 65 -1.69 10.98 5.32
CA LEU A 65 -0.35 10.41 5.39
C LEU A 65 0.70 11.30 4.74
N ALA A 66 0.41 11.85 3.55
CA ALA A 66 1.30 12.76 2.85
C ALA A 66 1.57 14.05 3.65
N LYS A 67 0.54 14.63 4.27
CA LYS A 67 0.70 15.81 5.15
C LYS A 67 1.55 15.53 6.38
N LEU A 68 1.55 14.29 6.87
CA LEU A 68 2.37 13.83 7.99
C LEU A 68 3.79 13.44 7.54
N GLY A 69 4.12 13.59 6.25
CA GLY A 69 5.44 13.29 5.70
C GLY A 69 5.73 11.81 5.52
N VAL A 70 4.69 10.96 5.47
CA VAL A 70 4.80 9.56 5.07
C VAL A 70 4.83 9.50 3.55
N THR A 71 5.90 8.96 2.97
CA THR A 71 6.03 8.81 1.52
C THR A 71 5.48 7.46 1.05
N PRO A 72 5.07 7.34 -0.23
CA PRO A 72 4.70 6.05 -0.81
C PRO A 72 5.81 5.02 -0.67
N GLU A 73 7.08 5.41 -0.83
CA GLU A 73 8.23 4.52 -0.70
C GLU A 73 8.32 3.88 0.69
N MET A 74 8.17 4.67 1.76
CA MET A 74 8.16 4.14 3.13
C MET A 74 7.06 3.10 3.34
N VAL A 75 5.87 3.33 2.78
CA VAL A 75 4.75 2.39 2.89
C VAL A 75 5.05 1.12 2.09
N LEU A 76 5.61 1.23 0.89
CA LEU A 76 5.95 0.08 0.05
C LEU A 76 7.07 -0.78 0.65
N GLU A 77 8.09 -0.16 1.24
CA GLU A 77 9.14 -0.88 1.98
C GLU A 77 8.55 -1.66 3.15
N GLU A 78 7.66 -1.05 3.93
CA GLU A 78 6.97 -1.71 5.04
C GLU A 78 6.03 -2.83 4.56
N VAL A 79 5.33 -2.67 3.43
CA VAL A 79 4.48 -3.72 2.84
C VAL A 79 5.33 -4.92 2.41
N ALA A 80 6.45 -4.68 1.73
CA ALA A 80 7.37 -5.74 1.31
C ALA A 80 8.01 -6.44 2.52
N GLY A 81 8.37 -5.70 3.56
CA GLY A 81 8.93 -6.26 4.80
C GLY A 81 7.92 -7.05 5.64
N GLN A 82 6.63 -6.74 5.53
CA GLN A 82 5.56 -7.45 6.26
C GLN A 82 5.08 -8.73 5.56
N ASN A 83 5.40 -8.90 4.26
CA ASN A 83 5.05 -10.08 3.48
C ASN A 83 6.06 -10.30 2.33
N GLU A 84 6.95 -11.28 2.50
CA GLU A 84 8.03 -11.62 1.56
C GLU A 84 7.51 -12.01 0.16
N GLU A 85 6.34 -12.64 0.08
CA GLU A 85 5.73 -13.00 -1.19
C GLU A 85 5.23 -11.76 -1.95
N LEU A 86 4.66 -10.79 -1.25
CA LEU A 86 4.31 -9.49 -1.83
C LEU A 86 5.56 -8.70 -2.27
N GLY A 87 6.61 -8.71 -1.45
CA GLY A 87 7.90 -8.13 -1.82
C GLY A 87 8.42 -8.70 -3.15
N SER A 88 8.36 -10.03 -3.30
CA SER A 88 8.78 -10.73 -4.52
C SER A 88 7.94 -10.37 -5.75
N ILE A 89 6.63 -10.17 -5.60
CA ILE A 89 5.74 -9.71 -6.70
C ILE A 89 6.08 -8.27 -7.11
N MET A 90 6.42 -7.42 -6.13
CA MET A 90 6.76 -6.02 -6.34
C MET A 90 8.15 -5.82 -6.97
N GLU A 91 9.14 -6.64 -6.60
CA GLU A 91 10.51 -6.57 -7.15
C GLU A 91 10.60 -7.02 -8.61
N LYS A 92 9.78 -7.97 -9.05
CA LYS A 92 9.73 -8.44 -10.46
C LYS A 92 9.38 -7.35 -11.49
N ARG A 93 9.11 -6.12 -11.05
CA ARG A 93 8.72 -4.96 -11.86
C ARG A 93 9.73 -3.80 -11.83
N LYS A 94 10.88 -3.95 -11.16
CA LYS A 94 12.04 -3.07 -11.36
C LYS A 94 12.82 -3.48 -12.61
#